data_AF-A0A4D8S332-F1
#
_entry.id   AF-A0A4D8S332-F1
#
_cell.length_a   1.000
_cell.length_b   1.000
_cell.length_c   1.000
_cell.angle_alpha   90.00
_cell.angle_beta   90.00
_cell.angle_gamma   90.00
#
_symmetry.space_group_name_H-M   'P 1'
#
loop_
_entity.id
_entity.type
_entity.pdbx_description
1 polymer ?
#
loop_
_entity_poly.entity_id
_entity_poly.type
_entity_poly.pdbx_seq_one_letter_code
_entity_poly.pdbx_strand_id
1 'polypeptide(L)'
;MDDVRDLLLKVLRKIDPTIIEDTVDIKFIQNFKDRYDVFGQFKNAKGIYEFAVSFDNKGNIKREHVNMIVPHKVRDDIERKVYDKGD
;
A
#
# COMPACT_ATOMS: atom_id res chain seq x y z
N MET A 1 15.93 10.37 1.76
CA MET A 1 15.00 9.21 1.60
C MET A 1 13.55 9.66 1.73
N ASP A 2 13.29 10.74 2.49
CA ASP A 2 11.96 11.34 2.68
C ASP A 2 11.27 11.78 1.37
N ASP A 3 12.03 12.31 0.40
CA ASP A 3 11.46 12.76 -0.88
C ASP A 3 10.70 11.67 -1.66
N VAL A 4 11.18 10.42 -1.63
CA VAL A 4 10.53 9.33 -2.37
C VAL A 4 9.25 8.87 -1.68
N ARG A 5 9.22 8.89 -0.34
CA ARG A 5 8.01 8.55 0.42
C ARG A 5 6.91 9.57 0.16
N ASP A 6 7.25 10.85 0.14
CA ASP A 6 6.28 11.92 -0.16
C ASP A 6 5.75 11.83 -1.59
N LEU A 7 6.62 11.52 -2.55
CA LEU A 7 6.22 11.29 -3.94
C LEU A 7 5.30 10.07 -4.07
N LEU A 8 5.66 8.98 -3.38
CA LEU A 8 4.85 7.75 -3.32
C LEU A 8 3.47 8.04 -2.73
N LEU A 9 3.37 8.77 -1.61
CA LEU A 9 2.09 9.11 -1.01
C LEU A 9 1.22 9.93 -1.96
N LYS A 10 1.80 10.90 -2.67
CA LYS A 10 1.09 11.64 -3.73
C LYS A 10 0.57 10.71 -4.83
N VAL A 11 1.37 9.71 -5.23
CA VAL A 11 0.97 8.71 -6.23
C VAL A 11 -0.15 7.81 -5.70
N LEU A 12 0.00 7.25 -4.51
CA LEU A 12 -0.99 6.36 -3.90
C LEU A 12 -2.33 7.08 -3.65
N ARG A 13 -2.33 8.35 -3.23
CA ARG A 13 -3.56 9.15 -3.10
C ARG A 13 -4.29 9.36 -4.42
N LYS A 14 -3.56 9.44 -5.55
CA LYS A 14 -4.18 9.54 -6.89
C LYS A 14 -4.86 8.22 -7.26
N ILE A 15 -4.28 7.09 -6.84
CA ILE A 15 -4.80 5.75 -7.12
C ILE A 15 -6.01 5.42 -6.22
N ASP A 16 -5.86 5.64 -4.90
CA ASP A 16 -6.91 5.47 -3.91
C ASP A 16 -6.92 6.66 -2.94
N PRO A 17 -7.90 7.58 -3.04
CA PRO A 17 -7.98 8.73 -2.14
C PRO A 17 -8.36 8.35 -0.70
N THR A 18 -8.73 7.08 -0.45
CA THR A 18 -9.13 6.57 0.88
C THR A 18 -8.01 5.87 1.63
N ILE A 19 -6.77 5.91 1.13
CA ILE A 19 -5.62 5.34 1.83
C ILE A 19 -5.46 5.96 3.22
N ILE A 20 -4.99 5.14 4.17
CA ILE A 20 -4.59 5.58 5.50
C ILE A 20 -3.05 5.64 5.50
N GLU A 21 -2.49 6.84 5.39
CA GLU A 21 -1.09 7.05 4.98
C GLU A 21 -0.03 6.55 5.96
N ASP A 22 -0.34 6.60 7.25
CA ASP A 22 0.49 6.08 8.33
C ASP A 22 0.62 4.54 8.26
N THR A 23 -0.26 3.86 7.52
CA THR A 23 -0.19 2.41 7.29
C THR A 23 0.63 2.03 6.06
N VAL A 24 1.15 3.01 5.31
CA VAL A 24 1.98 2.74 4.13
C VAL A 24 3.33 2.18 4.58
N ASP A 25 3.54 0.93 4.21
CA ASP A 25 4.74 0.15 4.51
C ASP A 25 5.43 -0.23 3.20
N ILE A 26 6.66 0.25 3.02
CA ILE A 26 7.45 0.05 1.80
C ILE A 26 8.32 -1.19 2.02
N LYS A 27 8.00 -2.27 1.30
CA LYS A 27 8.76 -3.52 1.37
C LYS A 27 10.00 -3.48 0.50
N PHE A 28 9.91 -2.83 -0.66
CA PHE A 28 11.01 -2.74 -1.61
C PHE A 28 10.95 -1.45 -2.43
N ILE A 29 12.14 -0.89 -2.70
CA ILE A 29 12.32 0.26 -3.56
C ILE A 29 13.51 0.04 -4.48
N GLN A 30 13.30 0.29 -5.77
CA GLN A 30 14.36 0.34 -6.76
C GLN A 30 14.37 1.70 -7.45
N ASN A 31 15.54 2.33 -7.48
CA ASN A 31 15.74 3.63 -8.10
C ASN A 31 16.46 3.46 -9.45
N PHE A 32 15.90 4.05 -10.49
CA PHE A 32 16.48 4.16 -11.83
C PHE A 32 16.71 5.63 -12.16
N LYS A 33 17.42 5.91 -13.26
CA LYS A 33 17.76 7.30 -13.65
C LYS A 33 16.53 8.21 -13.79
N ASP A 34 15.39 7.66 -14.21
CA ASP A 34 14.19 8.38 -14.58
C ASP A 34 12.91 7.91 -13.87
N ARG A 35 13.00 6.88 -13.01
CA ARG A 35 11.84 6.34 -12.30
C ARG A 35 12.18 5.66 -10.98
N TYR A 36 11.17 5.58 -10.13
CA TYR A 36 11.13 4.72 -8.95
C TYR A 36 10.15 3.58 -9.20
N ASP A 37 10.58 2.36 -8.91
CA ASP A 37 9.72 1.19 -8.81
C ASP A 37 9.58 0.85 -7.32
N VAL A 38 8.36 0.91 -6.79
CA VAL A 38 8.08 0.75 -5.36
C VAL A 38 7.03 -0.33 -5.14
N PHE A 39 7.34 -1.24 -4.23
CA PHE A 39 6.43 -2.30 -3.80
C PHE A 39 6.20 -2.22 -2.29
N GLY A 40 4.96 -2.43 -1.87
CA GLY A 40 4.61 -2.33 -0.47
C GLY A 40 3.15 -2.65 -0.21
N GLN A 41 2.67 -2.19 0.94
CA GLN A 41 1.29 -2.35 1.37
C GLN A 41 0.75 -1.10 2.05
N PHE A 42 -0.56 -0.92 2.01
CA PHE A 42 -1.28 0.10 2.77
C PHE A 42 -2.64 -0.44 3.21
N LYS A 43 -3.31 0.27 4.11
CA LYS A 43 -4.68 -0.01 4.52
C LYS A 43 -5.62 1.11 4.09
N ASN A 44 -6.86 0.75 3.84
CA ASN A 44 -7.98 1.69 3.84
C ASN A 44 -9.11 1.12 4.73
N ALA A 45 -10.28 1.74 4.71
CA ALA A 45 -11.44 1.30 5.50
C ALA A 45 -11.98 -0.10 5.13
N LYS A 46 -11.63 -0.65 3.96
CA LYS A 46 -12.13 -1.93 3.47
C LYS A 46 -11.19 -3.10 3.78
N GLY A 47 -9.88 -2.84 3.83
CA GLY A 47 -8.91 -3.91 4.02
C GLY A 47 -7.46 -3.49 3.89
N ILE A 48 -6.61 -4.49 3.70
CA ILE A 48 -5.18 -4.37 3.44
C ILE A 48 -4.95 -4.62 1.96
N TYR A 49 -4.12 -3.76 1.36
CA TYR A 49 -3.81 -3.77 -0.06
C TYR A 49 -2.31 -3.86 -0.24
N GLU A 50 -1.88 -4.64 -1.24
CA GLU A 50 -0.53 -4.58 -1.77
C GLU A 50 -0.49 -3.74 -3.02
N PHE A 51 0.60 -3.02 -3.21
CA PHE A 51 0.82 -2.18 -4.38
C PHE A 51 2.19 -2.46 -5.01
N ALA A 52 2.24 -2.37 -6.33
CA ALA A 52 3.45 -2.23 -7.13
C ALA A 52 3.24 -1.03 -8.06
N VAL A 53 3.97 0.05 -7.82
CA VAL A 53 3.84 1.30 -8.57
C VAL A 53 5.18 1.73 -9.14
N SER A 54 5.15 2.20 -10.38
CA SER A 54 6.29 2.82 -11.06
C SER A 54 5.94 4.27 -11.35
N PHE A 55 6.79 5.22 -10.94
CA PHE A 55 6.55 6.64 -11.20
C PHE A 55 7.85 7.41 -11.44
N ASP A 56 7.77 8.49 -12.21
CA ASP A 56 8.93 9.36 -12.46
C ASP A 56 9.21 10.34 -11.31
N ASN A 57 10.31 11.09 -11.39
CA ASN A 57 10.70 12.09 -10.39
C ASN A 57 9.69 13.24 -10.20
N LYS A 58 8.64 13.31 -11.01
CA LYS A 58 7.53 14.29 -10.89
C LYS A 58 6.27 13.64 -10.31
N GLY A 59 6.29 12.35 -10.00
CA GLY A 59 5.13 11.60 -9.51
C GLY A 59 4.11 11.29 -10.60
N ASN A 60 4.53 11.23 -11.88
CA ASN A 60 3.69 10.71 -12.95
C ASN A 60 3.79 9.19 -12.98
N ILE A 61 2.63 8.54 -12.92
CA ILE A 61 2.51 7.08 -12.89
C ILE A 61 2.87 6.52 -14.27
N LYS A 62 3.72 5.50 -14.29
CA LYS A 62 4.08 4.70 -15.47
C LYS A 62 3.41 3.33 -15.44
N ARG A 63 3.27 2.75 -14.24
CA ARG A 63 2.56 1.50 -13.98
C ARG A 63 1.95 1.55 -12.59
N GLU A 64 0.76 0.97 -12.46
CA GLU A 64 0.08 0.82 -11.19
C GLU A 64 -0.58 -0.55 -11.12
N HIS A 65 -0.28 -1.28 -10.04
CA HIS A 65 -1.01 -2.45 -9.64
C HIS A 65 -1.32 -2.31 -8.16
N VAL A 66 -2.60 -2.41 -7.81
CA VAL A 66 -3.06 -2.38 -6.42
C VAL A 66 -4.09 -3.48 -6.26
N ASN A 67 -3.82 -4.42 -5.37
CA ASN A 67 -4.67 -5.56 -5.11
C ASN A 67 -5.01 -5.63 -3.63
N MET A 68 -6.27 -5.87 -3.30
CA MET A 68 -6.65 -6.21 -1.94
C MET A 68 -6.13 -7.61 -1.61
N ILE A 69 -5.39 -7.73 -0.51
CA ILE A 69 -4.92 -9.02 -0.02
C ILE A 69 -5.81 -9.57 1.10
N VAL A 70 -6.41 -8.70 1.92
CA VAL A 70 -7.26 -9.11 3.04
C VAL A 70 -8.37 -8.07 3.28
N PRO A 71 -9.65 -8.44 3.21
CA PRO A 71 -10.75 -7.60 3.72
C PRO A 71 -10.74 -7.56 5.25
N HIS A 72 -10.97 -6.39 5.86
CA HIS A 72 -10.98 -6.28 7.34
C HIS A 72 -12.01 -7.22 7.99
N LYS A 73 -13.21 -7.34 7.40
CA LYS A 73 -14.25 -8.25 7.92
C LYS A 73 -13.78 -9.71 8.03
N VAL A 74 -13.00 -10.17 7.05
CA VAL A 74 -12.47 -11.54 7.06
C VAL A 74 -11.41 -11.70 8.14
N ARG A 75 -10.58 -10.67 8.35
CA ARG A 75 -9.59 -10.66 9.43
C ARG A 75 -10.26 -10.70 10.81
N ASP A 76 -11.26 -9.87 11.03
CA ASP A 76 -12.01 -9.82 12.29
C ASP A 76 -12.69 -11.18 12.60
N ASP A 77 -13.26 -11.82 11.58
CA ASP A 77 -13.89 -13.13 11.70
C ASP A 77 -12.87 -14.25 12.01
N ILE A 78 -11.67 -14.19 11.44
CA ILE A 78 -10.58 -15.12 11.73
C ILE A 78 -10.06 -14.92 13.15
N GLU A 79 -9.79 -13.67 13.55
CA GLU A 79 -9.31 -13.35 14.89
C GLU A 79 -10.32 -13.83 15.95
N ARG A 80 -11.61 -13.54 15.79
CA ARG A 80 -12.66 -14.03 16.69
C ARG A 80 -12.66 -15.56 16.83
N LYS A 81 -12.55 -16.30 15.73
CA LYS A 81 -12.57 -17.78 15.74
C LYS A 81 -11.32 -18.42 16.36
N VAL A 82 -10.17 -17.75 16.27
CA VAL A 82 -8.91 -18.25 16.85
C VAL A 82 -8.90 -18.02 18.37
N TYR A 83 -9.44 -16.89 18.84
CA TYR A 83 -9.52 -16.60 20.27
C TYR A 83 -10.66 -17.34 20.99
N ASP A 84 -11.76 -17.67 20.32
CA ASP A 84 -12.86 -18.47 20.91
C ASP A 84 -12.51 -19.95 21.19
N LYS A 85 -11.36 -20.44 20.72
CA LYS A 85 -10.88 -21.82 20.99
C LYS A 85 -9.81 -21.88 22.09
N GLY A 86 -9.59 -20.76 22.79
CA GLY A 86 -8.53 -20.60 23.78
C GLY A 86 -8.96 -20.71 25.25
N ASP A 87 -10.20 -21.07 25.55
CA ASP A 87 -10.71 -21.35 26.91
C ASP A 87 -11.28 -22.78 27.03
#